data_AF-A0A765JBW6-F1
#
_entry.id   AF-A0A765JBW6-F1
#
_cell.length_a   1.000
_cell.length_b   1.000
_cell.length_c   1.000
_cell.angle_alpha   90.00
_cell.angle_beta   90.00
_cell.angle_gamma   90.00
#
_symmetry.space_group_name_H-M   'P 1'
#
loop_
_entity.id
_entity.type
_entity.pdbx_description
1 polymer ?
#
loop_
_entity_poly.entity_id
_entity_poly.type
_entity_poly.pdbx_seq_one_letter_code
_entity_poly.pdbx_strand_id
1 'polypeptide(L)' 'MFAVAVTDIAAGSAGTGIAEGVFSIPKLTTEDIAVGKKVYLKDNVVQTDATGSLPYVGVVWAPAANGDETVPVKING' A
#
# COMPACT_ATOMS: atom_id res chain seq x y z
N MET A 1 6.75 -4.33 8.76
CA MET A 1 7.39 -3.06 8.37
C MET A 1 7.52 -3.08 6.85
N PHE A 2 6.99 -2.05 6.20
CA PHE A 2 7.08 -1.84 4.76
C PHE A 2 8.01 -0.66 4.44
N ALA A 3 8.58 -0.66 3.24
CA ALA A 3 9.33 0.47 2.71
C ALA A 3 9.01 0.66 1.23
N VAL A 4 9.02 1.91 0.76
CA VAL A 4 8.92 2.24 -0.66
C VAL A 4 10.32 2.39 -1.21
N ALA A 5 10.68 1.58 -2.20
CA ALA A 5 11.99 1.65 -2.82
C ALA A 5 12.16 3.00 -3.54
N VAL A 6 13.34 3.63 -3.38
CA VAL A 6 13.65 4.92 -4.03
C VAL A 6 13.87 4.74 -5.55
N THR A 7 14.26 3.53 -5.96
CA THR A 7 14.49 3.11 -7.34
C THR A 7 14.30 1.60 -7.43
N ASP A 8 14.35 1.04 -8.64
CA ASP A 8 14.30 -0.40 -8.85
C ASP A 8 15.51 -1.07 -8.19
N ILE A 9 15.26 -2.14 -7.42
CA ILE A 9 16.29 -2.90 -6.72
C ILE A 9 16.31 -4.30 -7.33
N ALA A 10 17.44 -4.68 -7.91
CA ALA A 10 17.62 -6.03 -8.46
C ALA A 10 17.45 -7.09 -7.37
N ALA A 11 16.84 -8.23 -7.73
CA ALA A 11 16.62 -9.32 -6.79
C ALA A 11 17.94 -9.77 -6.13
N GLY A 12 17.92 -9.88 -4.79
CA GLY A 12 19.10 -10.24 -4.00
C GLY A 12 20.12 -9.11 -3.79
N SER A 13 19.88 -7.91 -4.31
CA SER A 13 20.77 -6.75 -4.12
C SER A 13 20.33 -5.88 -2.94
N ALA A 14 21.28 -5.16 -2.35
CA ALA A 14 20.97 -4.10 -1.40
C ALA A 14 20.46 -2.85 -2.12
N GLY A 15 19.58 -2.08 -1.46
CA GLY A 15 19.07 -0.82 -1.97
C GLY A 15 18.52 0.06 -0.85
N THR A 16 17.98 1.23 -1.21
CA THR A 16 17.43 2.20 -0.25
C THR A 16 15.91 2.27 -0.39
N GLY A 17 15.22 2.22 0.75
CA GLY A 17 13.77 2.41 0.83
C GLY A 17 13.38 3.42 1.91
N ILE A 18 12.25 4.09 1.70
CA ILE A 18 11.66 5.02 2.66
C ILE A 18 10.63 4.26 3.49
N ALA A 19 10.84 4.19 4.81
CA ALA A 19 10.00 3.44 5.74
C ALA A 19 8.89 4.27 6.39
N GLU A 20 8.85 5.58 6.14
CA GLU A 20 7.82 6.46 6.68
C GLU A 20 7.37 7.49 5.66
N GLY A 21 6.07 7.73 5.56
CA GLY A 21 5.51 8.77 4.71
C GLY A 21 4.15 8.37 4.16
N VAL A 22 3.58 9.25 3.34
CA VAL A 22 2.37 8.96 2.57
C VAL A 22 2.80 8.73 1.13
N PHE A 23 2.41 7.59 0.55
CA PHE A 23 2.79 7.21 -0.81
C PHE A 23 1.57 6.76 -1.60
N SER A 24 1.60 6.96 -2.92
CA SER A 24 0.61 6.37 -3.82
C SER A 24 0.93 4.90 -4.01
N ILE A 25 0.07 4.01 -3.51
CA ILE A 25 0.28 2.55 -3.55
C ILE A 25 -0.77 1.92 -4.46
N PRO A 26 -0.38 1.00 -5.36
CA PRO A 26 -1.34 0.23 -6.17
C PRO A 26 -2.42 -0.42 -5.32
N LYS A 27 -3.69 -0.28 -5.72
CA LYS A 27 -4.85 -0.85 -5.00
C LYS A 27 -5.63 -1.83 -5.87
N LEU A 28 -6.47 -2.64 -5.22
CA LEU A 28 -7.49 -3.40 -5.92
C LEU A 28 -8.46 -2.42 -6.62
N THR A 29 -8.38 -2.35 -7.95
CA THR A 29 -9.06 -1.33 -8.76
C THR A 29 -10.58 -1.36 -8.63
N THR A 30 -11.17 -2.53 -8.33
CA THR A 30 -12.62 -2.70 -8.18
C THR A 30 -13.17 -2.26 -6.83
N GLU A 31 -12.32 -1.93 -5.86
CA GLU A 31 -12.72 -1.60 -4.48
C GLU A 31 -12.81 -0.10 -4.27
N ASP A 32 -13.87 0.42 -3.65
CA ASP A 32 -13.90 1.78 -3.12
C ASP A 32 -13.23 1.83 -1.73
N ILE A 33 -12.20 2.67 -1.56
CA ILE A 33 -11.41 2.75 -0.33
C ILE A 33 -11.54 4.14 0.29
N ALA A 34 -12.17 4.21 1.47
CA ALA A 34 -12.33 5.45 2.22
C ALA A 34 -11.08 5.83 3.04
N VAL A 35 -10.93 7.13 3.33
CA VAL A 35 -9.89 7.65 4.25
C VAL A 35 -9.97 7.00 5.63
N GLY A 36 -8.82 6.78 6.26
CA GLY A 36 -8.71 6.20 7.59
C GLY A 36 -8.87 4.67 7.64
N LYS A 37 -9.17 4.02 6.51
CA LYS A 37 -9.21 2.55 6.44
C LYS A 37 -7.82 1.95 6.52
N LYS A 38 -7.72 0.81 7.21
CA LYS A 38 -6.55 -0.05 7.19
C LYS A 38 -6.52 -0.79 5.86
N VAL A 39 -5.33 -0.93 5.29
CA VAL A 39 -5.12 -1.69 4.06
C VAL A 39 -4.03 -2.73 4.22
N TYR A 40 -4.20 -3.82 3.48
CA TYR A 40 -3.38 -5.03 3.57
C TYR A 40 -2.92 -5.42 2.16
N LEU A 41 -1.71 -5.97 2.07
CA LEU A 41 -1.11 -6.35 0.79
C LEU A 41 -1.58 -7.73 0.35
N LYS A 42 -2.13 -7.84 -0.86
CA LYS A 42 -2.45 -9.10 -1.53
C LYS A 42 -2.11 -8.97 -3.01
N ASP A 43 -1.41 -9.96 -3.57
CA ASP A 43 -1.10 -10.01 -5.01
C ASP A 43 -0.52 -8.69 -5.57
N ASN A 44 0.41 -8.07 -4.81
CA ASN A 44 1.08 -6.79 -5.10
C ASN A 44 0.21 -5.53 -5.10
N VAL A 45 -1.05 -5.61 -4.66
CA VAL A 45 -1.93 -4.44 -4.48
C VAL A 45 -2.46 -4.38 -3.06
N VAL A 46 -2.85 -3.18 -2.63
CA VAL A 46 -3.50 -2.99 -1.32
C VAL A 46 -5.02 -3.06 -1.44
N GLN A 47 -5.66 -3.59 -0.40
CA GLN A 47 -7.11 -3.72 -0.29
C GLN A 47 -7.53 -3.64 1.18
N THR A 48 -8.83 -3.46 1.47
CA THR A 48 -9.30 -3.40 2.88
C THR A 48 -9.60 -4.77 3.50
N ASP A 49 -9.72 -5.83 2.68
CA ASP A 49 -9.87 -7.20 3.18
C ASP A 49 -8.60 -7.67 3.90
N ALA A 50 -8.78 -8.10 5.15
CA ALA A 50 -7.73 -8.60 6.04
C ALA A 50 -7.75 -10.13 6.20
N THR A 51 -8.62 -10.83 5.46
CA THR A 51 -8.81 -12.28 5.57
C THR A 51 -7.53 -13.03 5.23
N GLY A 52 -7.18 -14.04 6.02
CA GLY A 52 -5.98 -14.86 5.78
C GLY A 52 -4.69 -14.25 6.33
N SER A 53 -4.77 -13.33 7.30
CA SER A 53 -3.61 -12.71 7.95
C SER A 53 -2.69 -11.97 6.97
N LEU A 54 -3.31 -11.27 6.02
CA LEU A 54 -2.58 -10.49 5.02
C LEU A 54 -1.69 -9.43 5.71
N PRO A 55 -0.49 -9.14 5.16
CA PRO A 55 0.40 -8.15 5.72
C PRO A 55 -0.24 -6.76 5.79
N TYR A 56 -0.29 -6.18 6.99
CA TYR A 56 -0.78 -4.82 7.20
C TYR A 56 0.20 -3.78 6.67
N VAL A 57 -0.24 -2.93 5.74
CA VAL A 57 0.60 -1.93 5.06
C VAL A 57 0.52 -0.57 5.75
N GLY A 58 -0.68 -0.13 6.13
CA GLY A 58 -0.89 1.17 6.76
C GLY A 58 -2.32 1.67 6.67
N VAL A 59 -2.47 2.99 6.82
CA VAL A 59 -3.76 3.68 6.86
C VAL A 59 -3.92 4.59 5.65
N VAL A 60 -5.10 4.57 5.04
CA VAL A 60 -5.44 5.39 3.88
C VAL A 60 -5.49 6.87 4.27
N TRP A 61 -4.69 7.69 3.58
CA TRP A 61 -4.55 9.12 3.82
C TRP A 61 -5.62 9.96 3.11
N ALA A 62 -6.06 9.53 1.93
CA ALA A 62 -7.13 10.14 1.15
C ALA A 62 -7.92 9.05 0.40
N PRO A 63 -9.22 9.24 0.16
CA PRO A 63 -10.05 8.20 -0.47
C PRO A 63 -9.63 7.94 -1.93
N ALA A 64 -9.90 6.72 -2.40
CA ALA A 64 -9.74 6.32 -3.80
C ALA A 64 -10.94 5.48 -4.24
N ALA A 65 -11.58 5.88 -5.32
CA ALA A 65 -12.80 5.25 -5.86
C ALA A 65 -12.49 4.01 -6.70
N ASN A 66 -13.53 3.25 -7.02
CA ASN A 66 -13.48 2.20 -8.04
C ASN A 66 -12.97 2.77 -9.37
N GLY A 67 -12.04 2.06 -10.00
CA GLY A 67 -11.33 2.47 -11.21
C GLY A 67 -10.01 3.19 -10.94
N ASP A 68 -9.80 3.74 -9.73
CA ASP A 68 -8.50 4.31 -9.36
C ASP A 68 -7.46 3.20 -9.20
N GLU A 69 -6.31 3.37 -9.87
CA GLU A 69 -5.21 2.40 -9.84
C GLU A 69 -4.40 2.44 -8.54
N THR A 70 -4.42 3.58 -7.85
CA THR A 70 -3.61 3.80 -6.64
C THR A 70 -4.42 4.47 -5.55
N VAL A 71 -4.00 4.27 -4.30
CA VAL A 71 -4.53 4.96 -3.12
C VAL A 71 -3.37 5.55 -2.31
N PRO A 72 -3.49 6.80 -1.82
CA PRO A 72 -2.49 7.37 -0.93
C PRO A 72 -2.57 6.71 0.46
N VAL A 73 -1.48 6.11 0.93
CA VAL A 73 -1.40 5.39 2.21
C VAL A 73 -0.25 5.94 3.06
N LYS A 74 -0.53 6.27 4.33
CA LYS A 74 0.50 6.44 5.36
C LYS A 74 1.01 5.04 5.74
N ILE A 75 2.19 4.68 5.25
CA ILE A 75 2.78 3.36 5.51
C ILE A 75 3.20 3.24 6.99
N ASN A 76 3.10 2.02 7.52
CA ASN A 76 3.46 1.68 8.90
C ASN A 76 2.75 2.53 9.99
N GLY A 77 1.61 3.14 9.65
CA GLY A 77 0.76 3.89 10.58
C GLY A 77 -0.28 3.04 11.29
#